data_AF-A0A383EV43-F1
#
_entry.id   AF-A0A383EV43-F1
#
_cell.length_a   1.000
_cell.length_b   1.000
_cell.length_c   1.000
_cell.angle_alpha   90.00
_cell.angle_beta   90.00
_cell.angle_gamma   90.00
#
_symmetry.space_group_name_H-M   'P 1'
#
loop_
_entity.id
_entity.type
_entity.pdbx_description
1 polymer ?
#
loop_
_entity_poly.entity_id
_entity_poly.type
_entity_poly.pdbx_seq_one_letter_code
_entity_poly.pdbx_strand_id
1 'polypeptide(L)' 'KKLVIGLANKIKDLRGVDGGGLANAKYVEQITPLLVNINRIYKIHASIKIAGIE' A
#
# COMPACT_ATOMS: atom_id res chain seq x y z
N LYS A 1 2.84 -2.88 15.26
CA LYS A 1 1.79 -2.70 14.21
C LYS A 1 0.94 -1.45 14.44
N LYS A 2 0.17 -1.36 15.54
CA LYS A 2 -0.75 -0.24 15.82
C LYS A 2 -0.12 1.16 15.74
N LEU A 3 1.09 1.36 16.27
CA LEU A 3 1.78 2.65 16.22
C LEU A 3 1.99 3.15 14.78
N VAL A 4 2.62 2.34 13.93
CA VAL A 4 2.93 2.70 12.53
C VAL A 4 1.65 2.86 11.70
N ILE A 5 0.69 1.97 11.88
CA ILE A 5 -0.64 2.08 11.23
C ILE A 5 -1.33 3.40 11.64
N GLY A 6 -1.28 3.74 12.93
CA GLY A 6 -1.82 4.99 13.44
C GLY A 6 -1.13 6.24 12.88
N LEU A 7 0.18 6.18 12.62
CA LEU A 7 0.90 7.26 11.93
C LEU A 7 0.48 7.38 10.45
N ALA A 8 0.36 6.25 9.74
CA ALA A 8 -0.09 6.25 8.35
C ALA A 8 -1.50 6.85 8.21
N ASN A 9 -2.41 6.55 9.15
CA ASN A 9 -3.76 7.09 9.20
C ASN A 9 -3.83 8.61 9.45
N LYS A 10 -2.72 9.26 9.84
CA LYS A 10 -2.67 10.74 9.95
C LYS A 10 -2.50 11.42 8.60
N ILE A 11 -2.05 10.69 7.58
CA ILE A 11 -1.93 11.23 6.23
C ILE A 11 -3.33 11.23 5.62
N LYS A 12 -3.76 12.40 5.14
CA LYS A 12 -5.07 12.57 4.51
C LYS A 12 -5.23 11.57 3.36
N ASP A 13 -6.40 10.93 3.30
CA ASP A 13 -6.79 9.97 2.27
C ASP A 13 -6.00 8.64 2.25
N LEU A 14 -5.12 8.40 3.24
CA LEU A 14 -4.45 7.11 3.45
C LEU A 14 -5.13 6.29 4.55
N ARG A 15 -5.11 4.97 4.37
CA ARG A 15 -5.60 4.00 5.35
C ARG A 15 -4.56 2.89 5.53
N GLY A 16 -4.01 2.79 6.74
CA GLY A 16 -3.14 1.69 7.14
C GLY A 16 -3.94 0.41 7.33
N VAL A 17 -3.47 -0.69 6.74
CA VAL A 17 -4.08 -2.02 6.79
C VAL A 17 -3.06 -3.00 7.37
N ASP A 18 -3.47 -3.90 8.27
CA ASP A 18 -2.60 -4.96 8.79
C ASP A 18 -2.40 -6.04 7.71
N GLY A 19 -1.20 -6.10 7.13
CA GLY A 19 -0.81 -7.08 6.11
C GLY A 19 -0.34 -8.43 6.63
N GLY A 20 -0.46 -8.72 7.94
CA GLY A 20 -0.05 -9.98 8.55
C GLY A 20 1.40 -9.98 9.06
N GLY A 21 2.08 -11.13 9.01
CA GLY A 21 3.44 -11.29 9.52
C GLY A 21 4.52 -10.72 8.58
N LEU A 22 5.76 -10.58 9.07
CA LEU A 22 6.89 -10.05 8.28
C LEU A 22 7.19 -10.87 7.02
N ALA A 23 6.88 -12.17 7.03
CA ALA A 23 7.02 -13.03 5.86
C ALA A 23 6.23 -12.54 4.63
N ASN A 24 5.17 -11.76 4.85
CA ASN A 24 4.36 -11.18 3.76
C ASN A 24 5.00 -9.93 3.13
N ALA A 25 6.06 -9.37 3.73
CA ALA A 25 6.70 -8.14 3.23
C ALA A 25 7.22 -8.29 1.80
N LYS A 26 7.73 -9.47 1.43
CA LYS A 26 8.18 -9.78 0.06
C LYS A 26 7.12 -9.46 -1.00
N TYR A 27 5.85 -9.77 -0.73
CA TYR A 27 4.76 -9.50 -1.67
C TYR A 27 4.49 -8.00 -1.82
N VAL A 28 4.55 -7.25 -0.72
CA VAL A 28 4.33 -5.79 -0.72
C VAL A 28 5.47 -5.07 -1.46
N GLU A 29 6.71 -5.51 -1.27
CA GLU A 29 7.88 -4.97 -1.98
C GLU A 29 7.78 -5.22 -3.50
N GLN A 30 7.36 -6.43 -3.90
CA GLN A 30 7.20 -6.81 -5.31
C GLN A 30 6.05 -6.08 -6.03
N ILE A 31 5.07 -5.55 -5.30
CA ILE A 31 3.99 -4.73 -5.89
C ILE A 31 4.52 -3.37 -6.39
N THR A 32 5.57 -2.83 -5.79
CA THR A 32 6.13 -1.52 -6.15
C THR A 32 6.56 -1.43 -7.62
N PRO A 33 7.40 -2.34 -8.17
CA PRO A 33 7.79 -2.29 -9.58
C PRO A 33 6.60 -2.43 -10.54
N LEU A 34 5.53 -3.15 -10.14
CA LEU A 34 4.29 -3.21 -10.92
C LEU A 34 3.63 -1.83 -11.03
N LEU A 35 3.50 -1.10 -9.91
CA LEU A 35 2.96 0.27 -9.90
C LEU A 35 3.83 1.23 -10.72
N VAL A 36 5.16 1.13 -10.63
CA VAL A 36 6.08 1.93 -11.45
C VAL A 36 5.87 1.65 -12.94
N ASN A 37 5.67 0.39 -13.33
CA ASN A 37 5.41 0.04 -14.71
C ASN A 37 4.04 0.56 -15.21
N ILE A 38 3.00 0.49 -14.38
CA ILE A 38 1.68 1.09 -14.66
C ILE A 38 1.83 2.59 -14.88
N ASN A 39 2.55 3.28 -14.00
CA ASN A 39 2.82 4.72 -14.12
C ASN A 39 3.56 5.05 -15.43
N ARG A 40 4.53 4.22 -15.84
CA ARG A 40 5.26 4.38 -17.10
C ARG A 40 4.35 4.26 -18.33
N ILE A 41 3.42 3.30 -18.34
CA ILE A 41 2.50 3.02 -19.45
C ILE A 41 1.42 4.11 -19.55
N TYR A 42 0.77 4.44 -18.43
CA TYR A 42 -0.41 5.29 -18.42
C TYR A 42 -0.14 6.76 -18.07
N LYS A 43 1.09 7.12 -17.68
CA LYS A 43 1.50 8.48 -17.28
C LYS A 43 0.69 9.04 -16.10
N ILE A 44 0.47 8.19 -15.10
CA ILE A 44 -0.29 8.51 -13.87
C ILE A 44 0.54 8.27 -12.60
N HIS A 45 -0.06 8.59 -11.45
CA HIS A 45 0.40 8.17 -10.12
C HIS A 45 -0.54 7.11 -9.55
N ALA A 46 -0.31 5.85 -9.92
CA ALA A 46 -1.10 4.71 -9.47
C ALA A 46 -0.91 4.43 -7.98
N SER A 47 -1.99 4.00 -7.33
CA SER A 47 -2.06 3.62 -5.93
C SER A 47 -2.87 2.33 -5.78
N ILE A 48 -2.93 1.79 -4.55
CA ILE A 48 -3.67 0.57 -4.23
C ILE A 48 -4.61 0.85 -3.06
N LYS A 49 -5.82 0.30 -3.14
CA LYS A 49 -6.80 0.30 -2.07
C LYS A 49 -7.30 -1.13 -1.84
N ILE A 50 -7.27 -1.59 -0.60
CA ILE A 50 -7.94 -2.83 -0.21
C ILE A 50 -9.43 -2.52 -0.05
N ALA A 51 -10.29 -3.22 -0.81
CA ALA A 51 -11.74 -3.08 -0.73
C ALA A 51 -12.34 -4.17 0.17
N GLY A 52 -13.59 -3.97 0.61
CA GLY A 52 -14.34 -4.99 1.38
C GLY A 52 -13.94 -5.15 2.84
N ILE A 53 -13.09 -4.25 3.37
CA ILE A 53 -12.75 -4.16 4.79
C ILE A 53 -12.89 -2.70 5.22
N GLU A 54 -13.50 -2.44 6.38
CA GLU A 54 -13.60 -1.12 7.01
C GLU A 54 -12.33 -0.76 7.77
#